data_AF-A0A9P4R5C3-F1
#
_entry.id   AF-A0A9P4R5C3-F1
#
_cell.length_a   1.000
_cell.length_b   1.000
_cell.length_c   1.000
_cell.angle_alpha   90.00
_cell.angle_beta   90.00
_cell.angle_gamma   90.00
#
_symmetry.space_group_name_H-M   'P 1'
#
loop_
_entity.id
_entity.type
_entity.pdbx_description
1 polymer ?
#
loop_
_entity_poly.entity_id
_entity_poly.type
_entity_poly.pdbx_seq_one_letter_code
_entity_poly.pdbx_strand_id
1 'polypeptide(L)'
;MDRASQVLAQGLPPDVSQTWAALAEHGNVPLHTLYYRAHGRPSMGEKAQRQQYLTPEEEKGFVAILLLMSDLGQPVRIKHLPSLAFTLARHRSATTNSPMKPPGKNWARAFEKRHPELRARRVKAIDWKRHERNIYDKVIH
;
A
#
# COMPACT_ATOMS: atom_id res chain seq x y z
N MET A 1 -7.53 -5.08 12.03
CA MET A 1 -8.45 -6.22 12.26
C MET A 1 -9.84 -5.79 11.80
N ASP A 2 -10.47 -6.52 10.90
CA ASP A 2 -11.81 -6.19 10.37
C ASP A 2 -12.92 -6.49 11.37
N ARG A 3 -14.11 -5.89 11.17
CA ARG A 3 -15.25 -5.99 12.10
C ARG A 3 -15.63 -7.43 12.43
N ALA A 4 -15.65 -8.33 11.44
CA ALA A 4 -16.01 -9.74 11.66
C ALA A 4 -15.01 -10.43 12.60
N SER A 5 -13.70 -10.20 12.41
CA SER A 5 -12.66 -10.76 13.28
C SER A 5 -12.71 -10.17 14.69
N GLN A 6 -13.07 -8.88 14.84
CA GLN A 6 -13.26 -8.26 16.15
C GLN A 6 -14.43 -8.89 16.90
N VAL A 7 -15.56 -9.13 16.23
CA VAL A 7 -16.75 -9.77 16.82
C VAL A 7 -16.44 -11.20 17.27
N LEU A 8 -15.69 -11.95 16.47
CA LEU A 8 -15.21 -13.28 16.84
C LEU A 8 -14.29 -13.25 18.07
N ALA A 9 -13.41 -12.25 18.16
CA ALA A 9 -12.47 -12.11 19.28
C ALA A 9 -13.13 -11.61 20.57
N GLN A 10 -14.14 -10.73 20.46
CA GLN A 10 -14.88 -10.18 21.60
C GLN A 10 -15.86 -11.20 22.19
N GLY A 11 -16.43 -12.07 21.35
CA GLY A 11 -17.41 -13.05 21.80
C GLY A 11 -18.73 -12.40 22.24
N LEU A 12 -19.60 -13.21 22.85
CA LEU A 12 -20.85 -12.76 23.47
C LEU A 12 -20.70 -12.77 24.99
N PRO A 13 -21.47 -11.94 25.71
CA PRO A 13 -21.55 -12.03 27.17
C PRO A 13 -22.03 -13.42 27.62
N PRO A 14 -21.62 -13.88 28.81
CA PRO A 14 -21.86 -15.26 29.28
C PRO A 14 -23.34 -15.61 29.47
N ASP A 15 -24.23 -14.62 29.51
CA ASP A 15 -25.68 -14.76 29.65
C ASP A 15 -26.40 -15.08 28.33
N VAL A 16 -25.71 -14.99 27.19
CA VAL A 16 -26.28 -15.20 25.85
C VAL A 16 -25.74 -16.50 25.24
N SER A 17 -26.64 -17.29 24.66
CA SER A 17 -26.28 -18.50 23.92
C SER A 17 -25.32 -18.20 22.78
N GLN A 18 -24.18 -18.91 22.77
CA GLN A 18 -23.06 -18.68 21.86
C GLN A 18 -23.35 -19.25 20.46
N THR A 19 -24.29 -18.61 19.75
CA THR A 19 -24.71 -19.00 18.40
C THR A 19 -24.19 -18.02 17.35
N TRP A 20 -24.04 -18.51 16.12
CA TRP A 20 -23.65 -17.66 14.97
C TRP A 20 -24.64 -16.53 14.70
N ALA A 21 -25.94 -16.76 14.95
CA ALA A 21 -26.99 -15.76 14.79
C ALA A 21 -26.88 -14.65 15.85
N ALA A 22 -26.73 -15.00 17.13
CA ALA A 22 -26.55 -14.02 18.20
C ALA A 22 -25.27 -13.17 18.01
N LEU A 23 -24.17 -13.79 17.54
CA LEU A 23 -22.94 -13.07 17.20
C LEU A 23 -23.13 -12.11 16.01
N ALA A 24 -23.89 -12.53 15.00
CA ALA A 24 -24.18 -11.72 13.84
C ALA A 24 -24.99 -10.47 14.21
N GLU A 25 -26.01 -10.64 15.05
CA GLU A 25 -26.85 -9.55 15.55
C GLU A 25 -26.06 -8.58 16.43
N HIS A 26 -25.32 -9.10 17.43
CA HIS A 26 -24.48 -8.27 18.32
C HIS A 26 -23.39 -7.52 17.55
N GLY A 27 -22.77 -8.18 16.58
CA GLY A 27 -21.68 -7.62 15.79
C GLY A 27 -22.13 -6.66 14.67
N ASN A 28 -23.42 -6.70 14.30
CA ASN A 28 -23.96 -6.16 13.06
C ASN A 28 -23.16 -6.61 11.83
N VAL A 29 -22.89 -7.92 11.73
CA VAL A 29 -22.14 -8.54 10.64
C VAL A 29 -22.94 -9.72 10.10
N PRO A 30 -23.10 -9.90 8.77
CA PRO A 30 -23.82 -11.04 8.24
C PRO A 30 -23.25 -12.37 8.74
N LEU A 31 -24.14 -13.27 9.19
CA LEU A 31 -23.80 -14.58 9.77
C LEU A 31 -22.78 -15.35 8.93
N HIS A 32 -23.00 -15.40 7.62
CA HIS A 32 -22.14 -16.15 6.71
C HIS A 32 -20.72 -15.56 6.60
N THR A 33 -20.57 -14.25 6.83
CA THR A 33 -19.26 -13.60 6.90
C THR A 33 -18.50 -14.04 8.14
N LEU A 34 -19.17 -14.15 9.29
CA LEU A 34 -18.57 -14.67 10.53
C LEU A 34 -18.19 -16.14 10.39
N TYR A 35 -19.09 -16.96 9.83
CA TYR A 35 -18.83 -18.38 9.59
C TYR A 35 -17.55 -18.57 8.77
N TYR A 36 -17.43 -17.91 7.61
CA TYR A 36 -16.22 -18.04 6.80
C TYR A 36 -14.96 -17.49 7.47
N ARG A 37 -15.07 -16.40 8.23
CA ARG A 37 -13.93 -15.81 8.94
C ARG A 37 -13.43 -16.76 10.02
N ALA A 38 -14.32 -17.41 10.77
CA ALA A 38 -13.97 -18.44 11.75
C ALA A 38 -13.30 -19.66 11.13
N HIS A 39 -13.69 -20.01 9.89
CA HIS A 39 -13.06 -21.07 9.11
C HIS A 39 -11.80 -20.61 8.34
N GLY A 40 -11.19 -19.50 8.74
CA GLY A 40 -9.87 -19.07 8.25
C GLY A 40 -9.88 -18.29 6.93
N ARG A 41 -11.04 -17.91 6.40
CA ARG A 41 -11.09 -17.04 5.21
C ARG A 41 -10.61 -15.64 5.58
N PRO A 42 -9.50 -15.13 5.01
CA PRO A 42 -8.99 -13.80 5.34
C PRO A 42 -9.93 -12.71 4.86
N SER A 43 -9.85 -11.53 5.47
CA SER A 43 -10.59 -10.37 4.98
C SER A 43 -10.13 -9.96 3.59
N MET A 44 -10.97 -9.23 2.86
CA MET A 44 -10.58 -8.72 1.55
C MET A 44 -9.35 -7.80 1.65
N GLY A 45 -9.25 -7.01 2.73
CA GLY A 45 -8.09 -6.16 3.01
C GLY A 45 -6.84 -6.97 3.30
N GLU A 46 -6.91 -7.98 4.16
CA GLU A 46 -5.78 -8.87 4.46
C GLU A 46 -5.34 -9.67 3.24
N LYS A 47 -6.30 -10.15 2.44
CA LYS A 47 -6.01 -10.81 1.17
C LYS A 47 -5.29 -9.86 0.22
N ALA A 48 -5.77 -8.61 0.09
CA ALA A 48 -5.13 -7.61 -0.75
C ALA A 48 -3.70 -7.29 -0.26
N GLN A 49 -3.49 -7.18 1.05
CA GLN A 49 -2.17 -6.97 1.65
C GLN A 49 -1.22 -8.15 1.38
N ARG A 50 -1.68 -9.39 1.52
CA ARG A 50 -0.90 -10.60 1.18
C ARG A 50 -0.55 -10.70 -0.30
N GLN A 51 -1.38 -10.13 -1.16
CA GLN A 51 -1.17 -10.09 -2.61
C GLN A 51 -0.34 -8.88 -3.07
N GLN A 52 0.12 -8.02 -2.15
CA GLN A 52 1.03 -6.94 -2.50
C GLN A 52 2.36 -7.49 -2.99
N TYR A 53 3.00 -6.72 -3.86
CA TYR A 53 4.27 -7.09 -4.46
C TYR A 53 5.42 -7.01 -3.45
N LEU A 54 5.38 -6.00 -2.58
CA LEU A 54 6.28 -5.81 -1.45
C LEU A 54 5.53 -6.16 -0.17
N THR A 55 6.24 -6.64 0.85
CA THR A 55 5.68 -6.78 2.19
C THR A 55 5.38 -5.39 2.77
N PRO A 56 4.47 -5.27 3.75
CA PRO A 56 4.17 -3.98 4.38
C PRO A 56 5.40 -3.29 4.98
N GLU A 57 6.36 -4.08 5.50
CA GLU A 57 7.61 -3.60 6.07
C GLU A 57 8.58 -3.10 4.99
N GLU A 58 8.72 -3.88 3.91
CA GLU A 58 9.48 -3.47 2.71
C GLU A 58 8.91 -2.20 2.10
N GLU A 59 7.58 -2.11 2.01
CA GLU A 59 6.88 -0.95 1.47
C GLU A 59 7.14 0.30 2.32
N LYS A 60 7.13 0.18 3.65
CA LYS A 60 7.46 1.26 4.58
C LYS A 60 8.92 1.71 4.45
N GLY A 61 9.87 0.78 4.39
CA GLY A 61 11.29 1.10 4.20
C GLY A 61 11.55 1.76 2.83
N PHE A 62 10.89 1.27 1.79
CA PHE A 62 10.99 1.84 0.45
C PHE A 62 10.47 3.29 0.40
N VAL A 63 9.34 3.57 1.06
CA VAL A 63 8.80 4.93 1.20
C VAL A 63 9.77 5.85 1.95
N ALA A 64 10.36 5.39 3.04
CA ALA A 64 11.33 6.18 3.81
C ALA A 64 12.53 6.61 2.95
N ILE A 65 13.06 5.70 2.14
CA ILE A 65 14.15 6.02 1.20
C ILE A 65 13.70 7.04 0.16
N LEU A 66 12.50 6.89 -0.41
CA LEU A 66 11.98 7.84 -1.40
C LEU A 66 11.78 9.25 -0.81
N LEU A 67 11.34 9.33 0.44
CA LEU A 67 11.22 10.58 1.17
C LEU A 67 12.60 11.21 1.41
N LEU A 68 13.58 10.43 1.88
CA LEU A 68 14.96 10.88 2.08
C LEU A 68 15.57 11.42 0.78
N MET A 69 15.45 10.67 -0.32
CA MET A 69 15.93 11.11 -1.64
C MET A 69 15.31 12.44 -2.06
N SER A 70 14.03 12.66 -1.72
CA SER A 70 13.35 13.92 -2.00
C SER A 70 13.86 15.07 -1.13
N ASP A 71 14.13 14.82 0.16
CA ASP A 71 14.70 15.81 1.08
C ASP A 71 16.13 16.20 0.67
N LEU A 72 16.90 15.26 0.10
CA LEU A 72 18.21 15.50 -0.50
C LEU A 72 18.15 16.22 -1.86
N GLY A 73 16.96 16.64 -2.31
CA GLY A 73 16.78 17.37 -3.56
C GLY A 73 16.82 16.48 -4.81
N GLN A 74 16.75 15.16 -4.67
CA GLN A 74 16.79 14.17 -5.76
C GLN A 74 15.55 13.27 -5.78
N PRO A 75 14.34 13.80 -6.08
CA PRO A 75 13.14 13.00 -5.97
C PRO A 75 13.04 11.99 -7.11
N VAL A 76 12.73 10.74 -6.76
CA VAL A 76 12.63 9.63 -7.71
C VAL A 76 11.35 9.75 -8.55
N ARG A 77 11.49 9.68 -9.88
CA ARG A 77 10.33 9.72 -10.79
C ARG A 77 9.53 8.41 -10.72
N ILE A 78 8.21 8.51 -10.83
CA ILE A 78 7.27 7.38 -10.74
C ILE A 78 7.60 6.21 -11.68
N LYS A 79 8.16 6.50 -12.87
CA LYS A 79 8.55 5.49 -13.86
C LYS A 79 9.63 4.52 -13.37
N HIS A 80 10.43 4.92 -12.39
CA HIS A 80 11.52 4.11 -11.85
C HIS A 80 11.09 3.25 -10.65
N LEU A 81 9.94 3.57 -10.02
CA LEU A 81 9.46 2.84 -8.84
C LEU A 81 9.26 1.34 -9.09
N PRO A 82 8.65 0.88 -10.22
CA PRO A 82 8.51 -0.55 -10.48
C PRO A 82 9.85 -1.28 -10.58
N SER A 83 10.87 -0.64 -11.17
CA SER A 83 12.20 -1.24 -11.31
C SER A 83 12.90 -1.36 -9.95
N LEU A 84 12.81 -0.34 -9.11
CA LEU A 84 13.39 -0.38 -7.76
C LEU A 84 12.69 -1.42 -6.88
N ALA A 85 11.36 -1.47 -6.94
CA ALA A 85 10.58 -2.50 -6.24
C ALA A 85 10.91 -3.91 -6.73
N PHE A 86 11.15 -4.08 -8.04
CA PHE A 86 11.60 -5.37 -8.59
C PHE A 86 12.97 -5.77 -8.07
N THR A 87 13.92 -4.83 -8.05
CA THR A 87 15.25 -5.08 -7.47
C THR A 87 15.15 -5.47 -6.01
N LEU A 88 14.36 -4.75 -5.21
CA LEU A 88 14.11 -5.07 -3.81
C LEU A 88 13.52 -6.48 -3.63
N ALA A 89 12.48 -6.81 -4.41
CA ALA A 89 11.86 -8.13 -4.38
C ALA A 89 12.82 -9.25 -4.84
N ARG A 90 13.76 -8.96 -5.75
CA ARG A 90 14.83 -9.89 -6.12
C ARG A 90 15.89 -10.06 -5.04
N HIS A 91 16.18 -9.05 -4.22
CA HIS A 91 17.13 -9.22 -3.11
C HIS A 91 16.56 -10.07 -1.97
N ARG A 92 15.23 -10.15 -1.84
CA ARG A 92 14.55 -11.11 -0.94
C ARG A 92 14.85 -12.58 -1.27
N SER A 93 15.36 -12.89 -2.47
CA SER A 93 15.53 -14.25 -3.01
C SER A 93 16.57 -15.15 -2.34
N ALA A 94 17.23 -14.73 -1.27
CA ALA A 94 17.93 -15.70 -0.42
C ALA A 94 16.95 -16.70 0.24
N THR A 95 15.64 -16.44 0.18
CA THR A 95 14.60 -17.24 0.84
C THR A 95 13.40 -17.49 -0.10
N THR A 96 13.58 -18.39 -1.06
CA THR A 96 12.58 -19.35 -1.60
C THR A 96 11.37 -18.87 -2.45
N ASN A 97 10.92 -17.60 -2.49
CA ASN A 97 9.73 -17.23 -3.30
C ASN A 97 9.77 -15.81 -3.89
N SER A 98 10.56 -15.61 -4.94
CA SER A 98 10.71 -14.29 -5.57
C SER A 98 9.93 -14.15 -6.88
N PRO A 99 9.30 -12.99 -7.11
CA PRO A 99 8.60 -12.74 -8.35
C PRO A 99 9.59 -12.66 -9.52
N MET A 100 9.42 -13.52 -10.53
CA MET A 100 10.24 -13.49 -11.75
C MET A 100 9.93 -12.29 -12.66
N LYS A 101 8.77 -11.65 -12.46
CA LYS A 101 8.28 -10.55 -13.29
C LYS A 101 8.26 -9.24 -12.50
N PRO A 102 8.56 -8.10 -13.15
CA PRO A 102 8.41 -6.80 -12.53
C PRO A 102 6.94 -6.50 -12.20
N PRO A 103 6.69 -5.51 -11.32
CA PRO A 103 5.33 -5.07 -11.02
C PRO A 103 4.60 -4.60 -12.28
N GLY A 104 3.31 -4.89 -12.37
CA GLY A 104 2.48 -4.50 -13.52
C GLY A 104 2.32 -2.98 -13.69
N LYS A 105 1.83 -2.54 -14.85
CA LYS A 105 1.69 -1.12 -15.25
C LYS A 105 0.98 -0.25 -14.20
N ASN A 106 -0.05 -0.78 -13.54
CA ASN A 106 -0.86 -0.04 -12.56
C ASN A 106 -0.27 -0.05 -11.15
N TRP A 107 0.82 -0.80 -10.91
CA TRP A 107 1.38 -0.97 -9.58
C TRP A 107 1.89 0.35 -8.99
N ALA A 108 2.65 1.15 -9.76
CA ALA A 108 3.18 2.42 -9.27
C ALA A 108 2.06 3.41 -8.87
N ARG A 109 0.95 3.42 -9.62
CA ARG A 109 -0.23 4.25 -9.30
C ARG A 109 -0.96 3.74 -8.06
N ALA A 110 -1.06 2.42 -7.90
CA ALA A 110 -1.66 1.81 -6.71
C ALA A 110 -0.81 2.03 -5.46
N PHE A 111 0.53 1.95 -5.59
CA PHE A 111 1.49 2.27 -4.54
C PHE A 111 1.37 3.74 -4.10
N GLU A 112 1.31 4.67 -5.06
CA GLU A 112 1.08 6.09 -4.75
C GLU A 112 -0.24 6.33 -4.01
N LYS A 113 -1.31 5.62 -4.39
CA LYS A 113 -2.61 5.73 -3.70
C LYS A 113 -2.53 5.27 -2.23
N ARG A 114 -1.62 4.35 -1.90
CA ARG A 114 -1.39 3.89 -0.52
C ARG A 114 -0.52 4.85 0.29
N HIS A 115 0.38 5.59 -0.37
CA HIS A 115 1.34 6.51 0.27
C HIS A 115 1.18 7.95 -0.24
N PRO A 116 0.16 8.68 0.24
CA PRO A 116 -0.12 10.03 -0.23
C PRO A 116 1.01 11.04 0.06
N GLU A 117 1.86 10.78 1.06
CA GLU A 117 3.08 11.56 1.36
C GLU A 117 4.05 11.71 0.18
N LEU A 118 4.14 10.69 -0.69
CA LEU A 118 4.99 10.73 -1.88
C LEU A 118 4.45 11.67 -2.97
N ARG A 119 3.14 11.97 -2.94
CA ARG A 119 2.48 12.78 -3.98
C ARG A 119 2.99 14.22 -3.99
N ALA A 120 3.28 14.79 -2.81
CA ALA A 120 3.71 16.17 -2.64
C ALA A 120 5.15 16.40 -3.10
N ARG A 121 6.00 15.37 -3.02
CA ARG A 121 7.44 15.47 -3.25
C ARG A 121 7.87 15.11 -4.67
N ARG A 122 6.93 14.94 -5.60
CA ARG A 122 7.27 14.58 -6.99
C ARG A 122 7.88 15.74 -7.75
N VAL A 123 8.93 15.44 -8.50
CA VAL A 123 9.40 16.30 -9.59
C VAL A 123 8.28 16.42 -10.62
N LYS A 124 7.70 17.61 -10.74
CA LYS A 124 6.90 17.99 -11.91
C LYS A 124 7.84 18.52 -12.98
N ALA A 125 7.48 18.31 -14.25
CA ALA A 125 8.17 19.01 -15.32
C ALA A 125 8.07 20.51 -15.08
N ILE A 126 9.18 21.23 -15.23
CA ILE A 126 9.20 22.69 -15.24
C ILE A 126 8.31 23.13 -16.40
N ASP A 127 7.39 24.07 -16.15
CA ASP A 127 6.59 24.70 -17.20
C ASP A 127 7.54 25.25 -18.26
N TRP A 128 7.29 24.95 -19.53
CA TRP A 128 8.11 25.44 -20.64
C TRP A 128 8.33 26.95 -20.57
N LYS A 129 7.29 27.73 -20.19
CA LYS A 129 7.39 29.19 -20.02
C LYS A 129 8.38 29.62 -18.93
N ARG A 130 8.70 28.72 -17.99
CA ARG A 130 9.65 28.93 -16.89
C ARG A 130 11.05 28.37 -17.19
N HIS A 131 11.25 27.79 -18.36
CA HIS A 131 12.56 27.29 -18.75
C HIS A 131 13.52 28.47 -18.99
N GLU A 132 14.77 28.31 -18.60
CA GLU A 132 15.82 29.35 -18.68
C GLU A 132 15.90 30.01 -20.06
N ARG A 133 15.84 29.20 -21.13
CA ARG A 133 15.75 29.65 -22.54
C ARG A 133 14.62 30.65 -22.84
N ASN A 134 13.51 30.60 -22.09
CA ASN A 134 12.35 31.49 -22.26
C ASN A 134 12.30 32.63 -21.22
N ILE A 135 13.24 32.62 -20.26
CA ILE A 135 13.39 33.65 -19.22
C ILE A 135 14.60 34.55 -19.51
N TYR A 136 15.55 34.12 -20.36
CA TYR A 136 16.79 34.85 -20.66
C TYR A 136 16.56 36.34 -20.95
N ASP A 137 15.64 36.67 -21.85
CA ASP A 137 15.32 38.06 -22.22
C ASP A 137 14.64 38.87 -21.10
N LYS A 138 14.17 38.23 -20.03
CA LYS A 138 13.49 38.86 -18.88
C LYS A 138 14.40 39.12 -17.68
N VAL A 139 15.60 38.53 -17.68
CA VAL A 139 16.56 38.63 -16.56
C VAL A 139 17.71 39.58 -16.89
N ILE A 140 17.89 39.94 -18.16
CA ILE A 140 18.88 40.94 -18.58
C ILE A 140 18.29 42.35 -18.36
N HIS A 141 18.71 42.98 -17.27
CA HIS A 141 18.60 44.42 -17.00
C HIS A 141 19.97 44.96 -16.60
#